data_AF-A0A1H7TZX0-F1
#
_entry.id   AF-A0A1H7TZX0-F1
#
_cell.length_a   1.000
_cell.length_b   1.000
_cell.length_c   1.000
_cell.angle_alpha   90.00
_cell.angle_beta   90.00
_cell.angle_gamma   90.00
#
_symmetry.space_group_name_H-M   'P 1'
#
loop_
_entity.id
_entity.type
_entity.pdbx_description
1 polymer ?
#
loop_
_entity_poly.entity_id
_entity_poly.type
_entity_poly.pdbx_seq_one_letter_code
_entity_poly.pdbx_strand_id
1 'polypeptide(L)'
;MKDFFYRFFQGRYGAYGTDRLTKTCLAASVVILVLSYLTPFEFIYYIAIALLIYSYFRLFSKNIPRRYRENEAFVKFTDRIIKFFRKP
;
A
#
# COMPACT_ATOMS: atom_id res chain seq x y z
N MET A 1 25.69 -3.22 10.87
CA MET A 1 24.27 -3.65 10.72
C MET A 1 23.49 -2.77 9.75
N LYS A 2 23.59 -1.44 9.83
CA LYS A 2 22.90 -0.52 8.90
C LYS A 2 23.21 -0.80 7.42
N ASP A 3 24.46 -1.17 7.10
CA ASP A 3 24.88 -1.46 5.72
C ASP A 3 24.29 -2.75 5.16
N PHE A 4 24.00 -3.74 6.02
CA PHE A 4 23.36 -4.98 5.61
C PHE A 4 21.91 -4.73 5.20
N PHE A 5 21.15 -4.01 6.02
CA PHE A 5 19.78 -3.63 5.69
C PHE A 5 19.74 -2.71 4.46
N TYR A 6 20.66 -1.74 4.36
CA TYR A 6 20.72 -0.86 3.19
C TYR A 6 20.96 -1.65 1.90
N ARG A 7 21.96 -2.54 1.87
CA ARG A 7 22.25 -3.39 0.70
C ARG A 7 21.12 -4.40 0.41
N PHE A 8 20.42 -4.86 1.44
CA PHE A 8 19.26 -5.73 1.26
C PHE A 8 18.06 -4.96 0.70
N PHE A 9 17.80 -3.73 1.11
CA PHE A 9 16.70 -2.94 0.56
C PHE A 9 17.05 -2.26 -0.78
N GLN A 10 18.33 -2.11 -1.09
CA GLN A 10 18.82 -1.57 -2.36
C GLN A 10 18.24 -2.35 -3.56
N GLY A 11 17.66 -1.62 -4.52
CA GLY A 11 17.00 -2.20 -5.70
C GLY A 11 15.62 -2.81 -5.45
N ARG A 12 15.07 -2.68 -4.24
CA ARG A 12 13.66 -2.98 -3.94
C ARG A 12 12.85 -1.70 -3.89
N TYR A 13 11.59 -1.79 -4.25
CA TYR A 13 10.70 -0.65 -4.37
C TYR A 13 10.61 0.18 -3.08
N GLY A 14 10.57 -0.48 -1.91
CA GLY A 14 10.50 0.19 -0.62
C GLY A 14 11.70 1.10 -0.28
N ALA A 15 12.86 0.90 -0.90
CA ALA A 15 14.02 1.78 -0.70
C ALA A 15 13.88 3.14 -1.39
N TYR A 16 13.01 3.25 -2.40
CA TYR A 16 12.78 4.48 -3.16
C TYR A 16 11.67 5.35 -2.55
N GLY A 17 11.14 4.94 -1.39
CA GLY A 17 10.11 5.64 -0.64
C GLY A 17 8.71 5.07 -0.82
N THR A 18 7.78 5.53 0.02
CA THR A 18 6.37 5.13 -0.02
C THR A 18 5.59 6.05 -0.95
N ASP A 19 5.11 5.51 -2.06
CA ASP A 19 4.19 6.15 -3.00
C ASP A 19 2.74 6.18 -2.50
N ARG A 20 1.86 6.92 -3.20
CA ARG A 20 0.48 7.20 -2.77
C ARG A 20 -0.33 5.91 -2.62
N LEU A 21 -0.17 4.95 -3.54
CA LEU A 21 -0.82 3.64 -3.44
C LEU A 21 -0.35 2.86 -2.20
N THR A 22 0.96 2.77 -1.93
CA THR A 22 1.46 2.09 -0.72
C THR A 22 0.90 2.72 0.54
N LYS A 23 0.89 4.06 0.63
CA LYS A 23 0.33 4.76 1.79
C LYS A 23 -1.15 4.47 1.97
N THR A 24 -1.93 4.46 0.89
CA THR A 24 -3.36 4.12 0.96
C THR A 24 -3.57 2.67 1.37
N CYS A 25 -2.82 1.70 0.81
CA CYS A 25 -2.94 0.30 1.21
C CYS A 25 -2.58 0.08 2.67
N LEU A 26 -1.50 0.70 3.16
CA LEU A 26 -1.11 0.62 4.58
C LEU A 26 -2.18 1.27 5.48
N ALA A 27 -2.62 2.48 5.16
CA ALA A 27 -3.67 3.16 5.93
C ALA A 27 -4.96 2.34 5.94
N ALA A 28 -5.39 1.83 4.78
CA ALA A 28 -6.56 0.96 4.67
C ALA A 28 -6.39 -0.32 5.49
N SER A 29 -5.21 -0.95 5.48
CA SER A 29 -4.98 -2.15 6.29
C SER A 29 -5.10 -1.86 7.79
N VAL A 30 -4.60 -0.72 8.27
CA VAL A 30 -4.71 -0.31 9.67
C VAL A 30 -6.16 -0.01 10.02
N VAL A 31 -6.89 0.72 9.16
CA VAL A 31 -8.31 1.03 9.37
C VAL A 31 -9.13 -0.25 9.43
N ILE A 32 -8.94 -1.18 8.48
CA ILE A 32 -9.67 -2.45 8.45
C ILE A 32 -9.32 -3.31 9.67
N LEU A 33 -8.07 -3.29 10.13
CA LEU A 33 -7.65 -4.02 11.33
C LEU A 33 -8.27 -3.44 12.61
N VAL A 34 -8.40 -2.12 12.70
CA VAL A 34 -9.14 -1.47 13.80
C VAL A 34 -10.63 -1.81 13.71
N LEU A 35 -11.22 -1.79 12.52
CA LEU A 35 -12.61 -2.16 12.31
C LEU A 35 -12.88 -3.64 12.61
N SER A 36 -11.92 -4.54 12.34
CA SER A 36 -12.04 -5.96 12.70
C SER A 36 -12.05 -6.15 14.21
N TYR A 37 -11.43 -5.25 14.98
CA TYR A 37 -11.54 -5.31 16.44
C TYR A 37 -12.93 -4.90 16.94
N LEU A 38 -13.57 -3.95 16.24
CA LEU A 38 -14.91 -3.47 16.60
C LEU A 38 -16.04 -4.38 16.10
N THR A 39 -15.72 -5.37 15.26
CA THR A 39 -16.72 -6.19 14.55
C THR A 39 -16.52 -7.67 14.85
N PRO A 40 -17.57 -8.46 15.10
CA PRO A 40 -17.43 -9.90 15.37
C PRO A 40 -17.11 -10.74 14.12
N PHE A 41 -16.98 -10.13 12.95
CA PHE A 41 -16.73 -10.84 11.70
C PHE A 41 -15.24 -11.16 11.53
N GLU A 42 -14.87 -12.42 11.80
CA GLU A 42 -13.50 -12.93 11.69
C GLU A 42 -12.91 -12.78 10.27
N PHE A 43 -13.76 -12.79 9.22
CA PHE A 43 -13.28 -12.63 7.85
C PHE A 43 -12.60 -11.28 7.59
N ILE A 44 -13.02 -10.21 8.29
CA ILE A 44 -12.47 -8.86 8.12
C ILE A 44 -11.01 -8.81 8.57
N TYR A 45 -10.69 -9.54 9.63
CA TYR A 45 -9.30 -9.67 10.11
C TYR A 45 -8.40 -10.29 9.04
N TYR A 46 -8.84 -11.39 8.42
CA TYR A 46 -8.07 -12.04 7.35
C TYR A 46 -7.85 -11.11 6.14
N ILE A 47 -8.85 -10.28 5.80
CA ILE A 47 -8.70 -9.25 4.75
C ILE A 47 -7.66 -8.20 5.15
N ALA A 48 -7.70 -7.72 6.40
CA ALA A 48 -6.74 -6.74 6.89
C ALA A 48 -5.30 -7.27 6.79
N ILE A 49 -5.09 -8.52 7.23
CA ILE A 49 -3.82 -9.22 7.16
C ILE A 49 -3.39 -9.43 5.71
N ALA A 50 -4.28 -9.86 4.82
CA ALA A 50 -3.95 -10.03 3.41
C ALA A 50 -3.52 -8.71 2.74
N LEU A 51 -4.18 -7.60 3.06
CA LEU A 51 -3.85 -6.27 2.54
C LEU A 51 -2.51 -5.76 3.10
N LEU A 52 -2.22 -6.08 4.36
CA LEU A 52 -0.95 -5.77 5.01
C LEU A 52 0.20 -6.58 4.37
N ILE A 53 0.01 -7.90 4.18
CA ILE A 53 0.97 -8.77 3.47
C ILE A 53 1.22 -8.24 2.05
N TYR A 54 0.17 -7.85 1.32
CA TYR A 54 0.32 -7.28 -0.02
C TYR A 54 1.15 -5.99 -0.01
N SER A 55 0.93 -5.11 0.98
CA SER A 55 1.70 -3.89 1.16
C SER A 55 3.19 -4.18 1.39
N TYR A 56 3.52 -5.17 2.22
CA TYR A 56 4.90 -5.62 2.42
C TYR A 56 5.50 -6.25 1.16
N PHE A 57 4.76 -7.12 0.47
CA PHE A 57 5.21 -7.72 -0.79
C PHE A 57 5.58 -6.65 -1.83
N ARG A 58 4.80 -5.55 -1.88
CA ARG A 58 5.08 -4.40 -2.75
C ARG A 58 6.39 -3.71 -2.38
N LEU A 59 6.65 -3.48 -1.09
CA LEU A 59 7.91 -2.89 -0.60
C LEU A 59 9.12 -3.78 -0.93
N PHE A 60 8.98 -5.10 -0.84
CA PHE A 60 10.07 -6.03 -1.16
C PHE A 60 10.22 -6.35 -2.65
N SER A 61 9.32 -5.87 -3.51
CA SER A 61 9.35 -6.15 -4.94
C SER A 61 10.53 -5.48 -5.63
N LYS A 62 11.26 -6.24 -6.47
CA LYS A 62 12.34 -5.71 -7.32
C LYS A 62 11.84 -5.06 -8.62
N ASN A 63 10.59 -5.31 -9.00
CA ASN A 63 10.01 -4.83 -10.26
C ASN A 63 9.47 -3.38 -10.13
N ILE A 64 10.38 -2.43 -9.91
CA ILE A 64 10.08 -1.00 -9.78
C ILE A 64 9.19 -0.46 -10.92
N PRO A 65 9.48 -0.68 -12.23
CA PRO A 65 8.66 -0.11 -13.30
C PRO A 65 7.22 -0.63 -13.30
N ARG A 66 7.00 -1.90 -12.95
CA ARG A 66 5.65 -2.48 -12.84
C ARG A 66 4.89 -1.85 -11.68
N ARG A 67 5.53 -1.72 -10.52
CA ARG A 67 4.92 -1.11 -9.33
C ARG A 67 4.62 0.38 -9.54
N TYR A 68 5.46 1.07 -10.30
CA TYR A 68 5.23 2.47 -10.68
C TYR A 68 3.98 2.61 -11.54
N ARG A 69 3.81 1.77 -12.57
CA ARG A 69 2.59 1.76 -13.41
C ARG A 69 1.31 1.51 -12.62
N GLU A 70 1.36 0.60 -11.64
CA GLU A 70 0.23 0.36 -10.73
C GLU A 70 -0.10 1.60 -9.91
N ASN A 71 0.91 2.32 -9.40
CA ASN A 71 0.69 3.58 -8.69
C ASN A 71 0.13 4.67 -9.61
N GLU A 72 0.62 4.81 -10.83
CA GLU A 72 0.08 5.78 -11.79
C GLU A 72 -1.39 5.50 -12.11
N ALA A 73 -1.76 4.23 -12.31
CA ALA A 73 -3.15 3.84 -12.53
C ALA A 73 -4.02 4.19 -11.32
N PHE A 74 -3.53 3.92 -10.11
CA PHE A 74 -4.21 4.29 -8.88
C PHE A 74 -4.39 5.80 -8.76
N VAL A 75 -3.32 6.59 -8.95
CA VAL A 75 -3.38 8.05 -8.88
C VAL A 75 -4.36 8.62 -9.91
N LYS A 76 -4.33 8.15 -11.17
CA LYS A 76 -5.29 8.58 -12.20
C LYS A 76 -6.74 8.29 -11.79
N PHE A 77 -6.98 7.13 -11.19
CA PHE A 77 -8.31 6.77 -10.70
C PHE A 77 -8.74 7.64 -9.51
N THR A 78 -7.88 7.80 -8.51
CA THR A 78 -8.15 8.64 -7.34
C THR A 78 -8.37 10.10 -7.73
N ASP A 79 -7.56 10.65 -8.62
CA ASP A 79 -7.71 12.04 -9.08
C ASP A 79 -9.01 12.24 -9.87
N ARG A 80 -9.48 11.23 -10.61
CA ARG A 80 -10.80 11.27 -11.27
C ARG A 80 -11.93 11.33 -10.26
N ILE A 81 -11.87 10.52 -9.21
CA ILE A 81 -12.85 10.52 -8.12
C ILE A 81 -12.83 11.87 -7.41
N ILE A 82 -11.66 12.35 -7.00
CA ILE A 82 -11.53 13.63 -6.31
C ILE A 82 -12.07 14.78 -7.18
N LYS A 83 -11.75 14.79 -8.49
CA LYS A 83 -12.29 15.80 -9.42
C LYS A 83 -13.81 15.75 -9.53
N PHE A 84 -14.43 14.57 -9.42
CA PHE A 84 -15.88 14.44 -9.41
C PHE A 84 -16.50 15.08 -8.16
N PHE A 85 -15.94 14.83 -6.98
CA PHE A 85 -16.39 15.43 -5.72
C PHE A 85 -16.04 16.92 -5.57
N ARG A 86 -15.09 17.43 -6.36
CA ARG A 86 -14.63 18.82 -6.32
C ARG A 86 -15.35 19.72 -7.34
N LYS A 87 -16.31 19.18 -8.12
CA LYS A 87 -17.22 20.04 -8.89
C LYS A 87 -18.19 20.73 -7.91
N PRO A 88 -18.30 22.07 -7.96
CA PRO A 88 -19.20 22.83 -7.09
C PRO A 88 -20.67 22.53 -7.39
#